data_AF-A0A3M5EI01-F1
#
_entry.id   AF-A0A3M5EI01-F1
#
_cell.length_a   1.000
_cell.length_b   1.000
_cell.length_c   1.000
_cell.angle_alpha   90.00
_cell.angle_beta   90.00
_cell.angle_gamma   90.00
#
_symmetry.space_group_name_H-M   'P 1'
#
loop_
_entity.id
_entity.type
_entity.pdbx_description
1 polymer ?
#
loop_
_entity_poly.entity_id
_entity_poly.type
_entity_poly.pdbx_seq_one_letter_code
_entity_poly.pdbx_strand_id
1 'polypeptide(L)' 'ADIAALVSGQRGRQVYRQGDTDLGIWSAGMVQGLIDDEPACAELLRDIVEQARQLVRQRLEGMLAGV' A
#
# COMPACT_ATOMS: atom_id res chain seq x y z
N ALA A 1 -11.31 6.98 -30.10
CA ALA A 1 -10.42 8.15 -29.95
C ALA A 1 -10.70 8.89 -28.63
N ASP A 2 -11.96 9.11 -28.25
CA ASP A 2 -12.35 9.91 -27.07
C ASP A 2 -11.73 9.51 -25.73
N ILE A 3 -11.53 8.22 -25.45
CA ILE A 3 -10.99 7.76 -24.16
C ILE A 3 -9.46 7.82 -24.13
N ALA A 4 -8.79 7.76 -25.29
CA ALA A 4 -7.33 7.65 -25.38
C ALA A 4 -6.63 8.86 -24.72
N ALA A 5 -7.22 10.06 -24.86
CA ALA A 5 -6.71 11.26 -24.21
C ALA A 5 -6.88 11.24 -22.68
N LEU A 6 -7.94 10.57 -22.18
CA LEU A 6 -8.26 10.46 -20.75
C LEU A 6 -7.37 9.45 -20.02
N VAL A 7 -6.99 8.36 -20.69
CA VAL A 7 -6.14 7.29 -20.14
C VAL A 7 -4.65 7.45 -20.52
N SER A 8 -4.26 8.60 -21.06
CA SER A 8 -2.88 8.80 -21.51
C SER A 8 -1.92 8.80 -20.32
N GLY A 9 -0.83 8.02 -20.42
CA GLY A 9 0.19 7.96 -19.37
C GLY A 9 0.90 9.30 -19.12
N GLN A 10 0.93 10.19 -20.12
CA GLN A 10 1.43 11.56 -19.95
C GLN A 10 0.60 12.35 -18.95
N ARG A 11 -0.73 12.20 -19.01
CA ARG A 11 -1.69 12.82 -18.11
C ARG A 11 -1.63 12.19 -16.71
N GLY A 12 -1.64 10.85 -16.63
CA GLY A 12 -1.51 10.12 -15.36
C GLY A 12 -0.22 10.43 -14.59
N ARG A 13 0.91 10.65 -15.29
CA ARG A 13 2.18 11.01 -14.64
C ARG A 13 2.11 12.34 -13.87
N GLN A 14 1.24 13.28 -14.27
CA GLN A 14 1.13 14.56 -13.60
C GLN A 14 0.50 14.43 -12.22
N VAL A 15 -0.35 13.41 -11.99
CA VAL A 15 -0.92 13.11 -10.66
C VAL A 15 0.19 12.96 -9.63
N TYR A 16 1.21 12.12 -9.91
CA TYR A 16 2.31 11.88 -8.98
C TYR A 16 3.24 13.09 -8.79
N ARG A 17 3.35 13.99 -9.78
CA ARG A 17 4.24 15.16 -9.69
C ARG A 17 3.59 16.37 -9.04
N GLN A 18 2.32 16.60 -9.32
CA GLN A 18 1.59 17.80 -8.92
C GLN A 18 0.71 17.56 -7.69
N GLY A 19 0.40 16.31 -7.37
CA GLY A 19 -0.45 15.94 -6.24
C GLY A 19 -1.95 16.12 -6.49
N ASP A 20 -2.36 16.56 -7.68
CA ASP A 20 -3.77 16.65 -8.06
C ASP A 20 -4.25 15.30 -8.63
N THR A 21 -5.08 14.62 -7.84
CA THR A 21 -5.58 13.26 -8.11
C THR A 21 -6.59 13.19 -9.26
N ASP A 22 -7.19 14.31 -9.65
CA ASP A 22 -8.18 14.39 -10.72
C ASP A 22 -7.54 14.69 -12.09
N LEU A 23 -6.22 14.93 -12.12
CA LEU A 23 -5.51 15.21 -13.36
C LEU A 23 -5.52 14.06 -14.35
N GLY A 24 -5.67 12.80 -13.93
CA GLY A 24 -5.68 11.67 -14.84
C GLY A 24 -5.80 10.33 -14.12
N ILE A 25 -5.84 9.24 -14.90
CA ILE A 25 -5.84 7.90 -14.32
C ILE A 25 -4.48 7.59 -13.71
N TRP A 26 -4.49 7.11 -12.47
CA TRP A 26 -3.34 6.63 -11.72
C TRP A 26 -3.69 5.31 -11.01
N SER A 27 -2.67 4.53 -10.68
CA SER A 27 -2.88 3.16 -10.17
C SER A 27 -2.88 3.15 -8.65
N ALA A 28 -3.95 2.63 -8.05
CA ALA A 28 -4.02 2.31 -6.64
C ALA A 28 -4.77 0.98 -6.43
N GLY A 29 -4.23 0.09 -5.61
CA GLY A 29 -4.89 -1.17 -5.26
C GLY A 29 -5.92 -1.00 -4.15
N MET A 30 -6.83 -1.94 -3.99
CA MET A 30 -7.77 -1.98 -2.85
C MET A 30 -7.06 -2.09 -1.49
N VAL A 31 -5.79 -2.54 -1.47
CA VAL A 31 -4.94 -2.62 -0.27
C VAL A 31 -4.73 -1.27 0.42
N GLN A 32 -4.95 -0.15 -0.28
CA GLN A 32 -4.86 1.19 0.30
C GLN A 32 -5.74 1.37 1.54
N GLY A 33 -6.84 0.62 1.67
CA GLY A 33 -7.69 0.67 2.88
C GLY A 33 -7.03 0.11 4.14
N LEU A 34 -5.84 -0.50 4.03
CA LEU A 34 -5.02 -0.98 5.14
C LEU A 34 -3.77 -0.11 5.37
N ILE A 35 -3.60 0.99 4.63
CA ILE A 35 -2.42 1.88 4.69
C ILE A 35 -2.89 3.25 5.16
N ASP A 36 -2.45 3.68 6.34
CA ASP A 36 -2.79 4.97 6.95
C ASP A 36 -1.57 5.74 7.50
N ASP A 37 -0.35 5.28 7.19
CA ASP A 37 0.92 5.88 7.55
C ASP A 37 1.91 5.98 6.36
N GLU A 38 3.01 6.71 6.56
CA GLU A 38 4.07 6.90 5.55
C GLU A 38 5.48 6.72 6.19
N PRO A 39 5.86 5.50 6.59
CA PRO A 39 7.17 5.22 7.18
C PRO A 39 8.30 5.20 6.15
N ALA A 40 9.55 5.31 6.61
CA ALA A 40 10.69 5.03 5.73
C ALA A 40 10.69 3.55 5.32
N CYS A 41 11.10 3.23 4.08
CA CYS A 41 11.07 1.85 3.58
C CYS A 41 11.79 0.84 4.50
N ALA A 42 12.90 1.24 5.12
CA ALA A 42 13.63 0.37 6.04
C ALA A 42 12.83 0.04 7.31
N GLU A 43 12.05 1.00 7.80
CA GLU A 43 11.19 0.85 8.98
C GLU A 43 9.98 0.00 8.63
N LEU A 44 9.29 0.30 7.52
CA LEU A 44 8.18 -0.49 7.02
C LEU A 44 8.53 -1.98 6.92
N LEU A 45 9.66 -2.30 6.28
CA LEU A 45 10.09 -3.68 6.09
C LEU A 45 10.41 -4.37 7.41
N ARG A 46 11.10 -3.67 8.32
CA ARG A 46 11.43 -4.19 9.65
C ARG A 46 10.14 -4.49 10.43
N ASP A 47 9.21 -3.55 10.44
CA ASP A 47 7.99 -3.64 11.24
C ASP A 47 7.08 -4.77 10.72
N ILE A 48 6.98 -4.95 9.39
CA ILE A 48 6.27 -6.09 8.77
C ILE A 48 6.83 -7.43 9.24
N VAL A 49 8.16 -7.63 9.19
CA VAL A 49 8.75 -8.93 9.56
C VAL A 49 8.72 -9.17 11.07
N GLU A 50 8.81 -8.11 11.88
CA GLU A 50 8.67 -8.21 13.33
C GLU A 50 7.24 -8.54 13.74
N GLN A 51 6.25 -7.90 13.12
CA GLN A 51 4.84 -8.21 13.31
C GLN A 51 4.54 -9.65 12.88
N ALA A 52 5.04 -10.09 11.72
CA ALA A 52 4.88 -11.47 11.27
C ALA A 52 5.49 -12.48 12.25
N ARG A 53 6.70 -12.21 12.77
CA ARG A 53 7.35 -13.02 13.80
C ARG A 53 6.52 -13.07 15.09
N GLN A 54 5.95 -11.94 15.50
CA GLN A 54 5.09 -11.85 16.68
C GLN A 54 3.80 -12.67 16.48
N LEU A 55 3.19 -12.60 15.30
CA LEU A 55 2.00 -13.39 14.98
C LEU A 55 2.28 -14.89 15.06
N VAL A 56 3.43 -15.36 14.57
CA VAL A 56 3.78 -16.78 14.68
C VAL A 56 4.01 -17.17 16.14
N ARG A 57 4.93 -16.48 16.84
CA ARG A 57 5.38 -16.89 18.19
C ARG A 57 4.39 -16.62 19.31
N GLN A 58 3.47 -15.66 19.13
CA GLN A 58 2.52 -15.31 20.18
C GLN A 58 1.12 -15.78 19.81
N ARG A 59 0.61 -15.35 18.65
CA ARG A 59 -0.77 -15.67 18.27
C ARG A 59 -0.93 -17.15 17.90
N LEU A 60 -0.11 -17.68 17.00
CA LEU A 60 -0.26 -19.07 16.55
C LEU A 60 0.19 -20.07 17.61
N GLU A 61 1.38 -19.90 18.19
CA GLU A 61 1.84 -20.76 19.29
C GLU A 61 0.91 -20.70 20.50
N GLY A 62 0.34 -19.54 20.84
CA GLY A 62 -0.66 -19.41 21.90
C GLY A 62 -1.92 -20.24 21.64
N MET A 63 -2.42 -20.24 20.40
CA MET A 63 -3.55 -21.10 20.01
C MET A 63 -3.23 -22.60 20.12
N LEU A 64 -1.97 -23.00 19.90
CA LEU A 64 -1.54 -24.40 20.03
C LEU A 64 -1.31 -24.83 21.49
N ALA A 65 -0.91 -23.91 22.35
CA ALA A 65 -0.64 -24.17 23.76
C ALA A 65 -1.93 -24.41 24.59
N GLY A 66 -3.11 -24.07 24.06
CA GLY A 66 -4.41 -24.33 24.69
C GLY A 66 -4.69 -23.50 25.95
N VAL A 67 -3.99 -22.39 26.12
CA VAL A 67 -4.21 -21.39 27.20
C VAL A 67 -5.01 -20.22 26.64
#